data_AF-A0A9K3GUR3-F1
#
_entry.id   AF-A0A9K3GUR3-F1
#
_cell.length_a   1.000
_cell.length_b   1.000
_cell.length_c   1.000
_cell.angle_alpha   90.00
_cell.angle_beta   90.00
_cell.angle_gamma   90.00
#
_symmetry.space_group_name_H-M   'P 1'
#
loop_
_entity.id
_entity.type
_entity.pdbx_description
1 polymer ?
#
loop_
_entity_poly.entity_id
_entity_poly.type
_entity_poly.pdbx_seq_one_letter_code
_entity_poly.pdbx_strand_id
1 'polypeptide(L)'
;MTCIMNKPPKNFEAVVIGHFRNRAKDIMKDCTAFVDGLKAGNGEGNNSCCCSHEFRQDVASCIPELNNSFNKIGATFDDVCSLTPAVICFSPSLPIYLYS
;
A
#
# COMPACT_ATOMS: atom_id res chain seq x y z
N MET A 1 -3.68 6.23 -7.20
CA MET A 1 -4.63 6.94 -6.30
C MET A 1 -4.12 8.31 -5.88
N THR A 2 -2.81 8.49 -5.68
CA THR A 2 -2.19 9.74 -5.19
C THR A 2 -2.53 10.99 -5.99
N CYS A 3 -2.57 10.91 -7.33
CA CYS A 3 -2.88 12.05 -8.19
C CYS A 3 -4.21 12.77 -7.83
N ILE A 4 -5.28 12.01 -7.61
CA ILE A 4 -6.61 12.56 -7.27
C ILE A 4 -6.62 13.17 -5.87
N MET A 5 -5.89 12.59 -4.91
CA MET A 5 -5.75 13.16 -3.56
C MET A 5 -4.90 14.44 -3.56
N ASN A 6 -3.83 14.47 -4.35
CA ASN A 6 -2.89 15.60 -4.43
C ASN A 6 -3.48 16.78 -5.21
N LYS A 7 -4.37 16.51 -6.17
CA LYS A 7 -5.05 17.53 -6.96
C LYS A 7 -6.52 17.17 -7.17
N PRO A 8 -7.36 17.34 -6.13
CA PRO A 8 -8.78 17.03 -6.25
C PRO A 8 -9.44 17.89 -7.34
N PRO A 9 -10.43 17.36 -8.07
CA PRO A 9 -11.19 18.15 -9.02
C PRO A 9 -11.93 19.31 -8.33
N LYS A 10 -12.06 20.42 -9.05
CA LYS A 10 -12.75 21.61 -8.53
C LYS A 10 -14.18 21.27 -8.12
N ASN A 11 -14.58 21.67 -6.92
CA ASN A 11 -15.89 21.40 -6.29
C ASN A 11 -16.10 19.95 -5.80
N PHE A 12 -15.07 19.08 -5.88
CA PHE A 12 -15.11 17.71 -5.36
C PHE A 12 -14.09 17.48 -4.24
N GLU A 13 -13.42 18.53 -3.79
CA GLU A 13 -12.32 18.47 -2.81
C GLU A 13 -12.76 17.74 -1.54
N ALA A 14 -13.90 18.15 -0.97
CA ALA A 14 -14.42 17.57 0.26
C ALA A 14 -14.79 16.08 0.11
N VAL A 15 -15.37 15.71 -1.04
CA VAL A 15 -15.78 14.32 -1.31
C VAL A 15 -14.55 13.44 -1.49
N VAL A 16 -13.57 13.87 -2.28
CA VAL A 16 -12.32 13.16 -2.50
C VAL A 16 -11.56 12.98 -1.20
N ILE A 17 -11.32 14.08 -0.48
CA ILE A 17 -10.58 14.06 0.79
C ILE A 17 -11.30 13.18 1.81
N GLY A 18 -12.62 13.36 1.99
CA GLY A 18 -13.41 12.57 2.93
C GLY A 18 -13.41 11.08 2.60
N HIS A 19 -13.59 10.72 1.33
CA HIS A 19 -13.59 9.32 0.89
C HIS A 19 -12.25 8.65 1.17
N PHE A 20 -11.14 9.24 0.70
CA PHE A 20 -9.82 8.65 0.85
C PHE A 20 -9.33 8.66 2.30
N ARG A 21 -9.69 9.68 3.08
CA ARG A 21 -9.37 9.73 4.52
C ARG A 21 -10.05 8.58 5.27
N ASN A 22 -11.33 8.33 5.01
CA ASN A 22 -12.07 7.24 5.66
C ASN A 22 -11.62 5.85 5.22
N ARG A 23 -11.14 5.72 3.97
CA ARG A 23 -10.69 4.46 3.37
C ARG A 23 -9.20 4.19 3.49
N ALA A 24 -8.41 5.12 4.06
CA ALA A 24 -6.96 5.04 4.06
C ALA A 24 -6.43 3.74 4.67
N LYS A 25 -7.01 3.30 5.80
CA LYS A 25 -6.63 2.05 6.48
C LYS A 25 -6.90 0.82 5.63
N ASP A 26 -8.09 0.74 5.02
CA ASP A 26 -8.48 -0.39 4.16
C ASP A 26 -7.61 -0.45 2.91
N ILE A 27 -7.40 0.69 2.25
CA ILE A 27 -6.56 0.77 1.04
C ILE A 27 -5.12 0.34 1.35
N MET A 28 -4.55 0.83 2.47
CA MET A 28 -3.19 0.45 2.86
C MET A 28 -3.10 -1.06 3.14
N LYS A 29 -4.08 -1.62 3.85
CA LYS A 29 -4.15 -3.06 4.12
C LYS A 29 -4.21 -3.88 2.83
N ASP A 30 -5.01 -3.46 1.86
CA ASP A 30 -5.12 -4.14 0.56
C ASP A 30 -3.79 -4.05 -0.22
N CYS A 31 -3.15 -2.87 -0.24
CA CYS A 31 -1.83 -2.69 -0.86
C CYS A 31 -0.76 -3.58 -0.21
N THR A 32 -0.74 -3.67 1.12
CA THR A 32 0.18 -4.58 1.83
C THR A 32 -0.12 -6.04 1.51
N ALA A 33 -1.39 -6.44 1.43
CA ALA A 33 -1.76 -7.81 1.04
C ALA A 33 -1.26 -8.15 -0.37
N PHE A 34 -1.37 -7.23 -1.34
CA PHE A 34 -0.78 -7.39 -2.67
C PHE A 34 0.74 -7.59 -2.60
N VAL A 35 1.44 -6.76 -1.82
CA VAL A 35 2.89 -6.90 -1.62
C VAL A 35 3.24 -8.24 -0.99
N ASP A 36 2.48 -8.70 0.00
CA ASP A 36 2.70 -9.98 0.68
C ASP A 36 2.33 -11.19 -0.19
N GLY A 37 1.73 -10.97 -1.37
CA GLY A 37 1.26 -12.04 -2.26
C GLY A 37 -0.01 -12.73 -1.75
N LEU A 38 -0.70 -12.12 -0.78
CA LEU A 38 -1.99 -12.55 -0.29
C LEU A 38 -3.08 -12.09 -1.27
N LYS A 39 -4.04 -12.97 -1.59
CA LYS A 39 -5.20 -12.64 -2.43
C LYS A 39 -5.97 -11.47 -1.77
N ALA A 40 -5.85 -10.27 -2.32
CA ALA A 40 -6.74 -9.16 -2.00
C ALA A 40 -8.05 -9.34 -2.81
N GLY A 41 -8.95 -10.20 -2.32
CA GLY A 41 -10.27 -10.41 -2.93
C GLY A 41 -10.90 -11.78 -2.65
N ASN A 42 -12.23 -11.80 -2.52
CA ASN A 42 -13.08 -12.96 -2.23
C ASN A 42 -13.16 -13.95 -3.41
N GLY A 43 -12.05 -14.64 -3.71
CA GLY A 43 -11.97 -15.66 -4.75
C GLY A 43 -11.70 -17.05 -4.16
N GLU A 44 -12.77 -17.77 -3.87
CA GLU A 44 -12.77 -19.20 -3.57
C GLU A 44 -12.13 -19.97 -4.74
N GLY A 45 -11.08 -20.76 -4.45
CA GLY A 45 -10.44 -21.64 -5.42
C GLY A 45 -9.00 -21.24 -5.79
N ASN A 46 -8.10 -22.19 -5.51
CA ASN A 46 -6.69 -22.29 -5.82
C ASN A 46 -5.72 -21.24 -5.23
N ASN A 47 -4.61 -21.79 -4.73
CA ASN A 47 -3.51 -21.17 -3.98
C ASN A 47 -2.42 -20.58 -4.89
N SER A 48 -2.76 -20.24 -6.13
CA SER A 48 -1.81 -19.61 -7.05
C SER A 48 -1.78 -18.10 -6.79
N CYS A 49 -0.61 -17.58 -6.40
CA CYS A 49 -0.35 -16.15 -6.28
C CYS A 49 -0.73 -15.45 -7.60
N CYS A 50 -1.79 -14.64 -7.62
CA CYS A 50 -2.33 -14.04 -8.85
C CYS A 50 -1.52 -12.84 -9.37
N CYS A 51 -0.46 -12.43 -8.68
CA CYS A 51 0.31 -11.23 -9.00
C CYS A 51 1.75 -11.60 -9.37
N SER A 52 2.25 -11.08 -10.49
CA SER A 52 3.65 -11.23 -10.85
C SER A 52 4.55 -10.55 -9.81
N HIS A 53 5.79 -11.00 -9.71
CA HIS A 53 6.75 -10.41 -8.78
C HIS A 53 7.01 -8.93 -9.09
N GLU A 54 7.07 -8.57 -10.37
CA GLU A 54 7.25 -7.20 -10.86
C GLU A 54 6.09 -6.32 -10.42
N PHE A 55 4.84 -6.78 -10.59
CA PHE A 55 3.67 -6.03 -10.12
C PHE A 55 3.69 -5.78 -8.62
N ARG A 56 4.12 -6.76 -7.82
CA ARG A 56 4.26 -6.61 -6.36
C ARG A 56 5.30 -5.55 -6.00
N GLN A 57 6.42 -5.51 -6.73
CA GLN A 57 7.44 -4.49 -6.56
C GLN A 57 6.93 -3.09 -6.95
N ASP A 58 6.19 -2.98 -8.05
CA ASP A 58 5.58 -1.72 -8.48
C ASP A 58 4.63 -1.18 -7.40
N VAL A 59 3.77 -2.04 -6.85
CA VAL A 59 2.88 -1.67 -5.74
C VAL A 59 3.67 -1.26 -4.50
N ALA A 60 4.69 -2.02 -4.11
CA ALA A 60 5.55 -1.70 -2.97
C ALA A 60 6.24 -0.33 -3.13
N SER A 61 6.70 0.00 -4.35
CA SER A 61 7.33 1.29 -4.65
C SER A 61 6.38 2.47 -4.52
N CYS A 62 5.07 2.24 -4.68
CA CYS A 62 4.03 3.28 -4.59
C CYS A 62 3.56 3.53 -3.14
N ILE A 63 3.77 2.59 -2.21
CA ILE A 63 3.31 2.70 -0.81
C ILE A 63 3.81 3.97 -0.11
N PRO A 64 5.10 4.38 -0.23
CA PRO A 64 5.58 5.59 0.41
C PRO A 64 4.87 6.86 -0.05
N GLU A 65 4.63 7.00 -1.37
CA GLU A 65 3.92 8.16 -1.92
C GLU A 65 2.45 8.14 -1.50
N LEU A 66 1.83 6.97 -1.49
CA LEU A 66 0.47 6.78 -1.05
C LEU A 66 0.28 7.17 0.42
N ASN A 67 1.18 6.73 1.30
CA ASN A 67 1.19 7.08 2.72
C ASN A 67 1.36 8.59 2.91
N ASN A 68 2.25 9.23 2.15
CA ASN A 68 2.43 10.68 2.18
C ASN A 68 1.16 11.43 1.79
N SER A 69 0.47 11.01 0.72
CA SER A 69 -0.82 11.61 0.33
C SER A 69 -1.89 11.42 1.40
N PHE A 70 -1.96 10.26 2.06
CA PHE A 70 -2.89 10.03 3.17
C PHE A 70 -2.62 10.94 4.37
N ASN A 71 -1.36 11.09 4.76
CA ASN A 71 -0.97 12.00 5.84
C ASN A 71 -1.35 13.46 5.51
N LYS A 72 -1.15 13.90 4.27
CA LYS A 72 -1.52 15.26 3.82
C LYS A 72 -3.01 15.55 3.94
N ILE A 73 -3.87 14.55 3.75
CA ILE A 73 -5.32 14.71 3.89
C ILE A 73 -5.82 14.43 5.32
N GLY A 74 -4.90 14.22 6.26
CA GLY A 74 -5.18 13.99 7.68
C GLY A 74 -5.75 12.60 7.99
N ALA A 75 -5.46 11.59 7.17
CA ALA A 75 -5.77 10.22 7.52
C ALA A 75 -5.01 9.80 8.79
N THR A 76 -5.70 9.12 9.69
CA THR A 76 -5.12 8.55 10.90
C THR A 76 -5.19 7.04 10.79
N PHE A 77 -4.06 6.38 11.03
CA PHE A 77 -4.01 4.94 11.16
C PHE A 77 -4.08 4.66 12.66
N ASP A 78 -5.20 4.16 13.17
CA ASP A 78 -5.20 3.60 14.52
C ASP A 78 -4.19 2.45 14.52
N ASP A 79 -3.19 2.52 15.41
CA ASP A 79 -2.04 1.62 15.60
C ASP A 79 -2.44 0.16 15.87
N VAL A 80 -3.15 -0.46 14.94
CA VAL A 80 -3.40 -1.91 14.92
C VAL A 80 -3.66 -2.29 13.46
N CYS A 81 -2.57 -2.41 12.70
CA CYS A 81 -2.34 -3.44 11.68
C CYS A 81 -0.99 -3.15 11.01
N SER A 82 0.06 -3.67 11.66
CA SER A 82 1.16 -4.34 10.98
C SER A 82 1.85 -3.55 9.87
N LEU A 83 2.80 -2.69 10.25
CA LEU A 83 4.07 -2.69 9.53
C LEU A 83 4.61 -4.12 9.62
N THR A 84 4.21 -4.99 8.69
CA THR A 84 4.89 -6.27 8.54
C THR A 84 6.35 -5.93 8.22
N PRO A 85 7.32 -6.61 8.85
CA PRO A 85 8.74 -6.40 8.55
C PRO A 85 9.11 -6.71 7.08
N ALA A 86 8.16 -7.19 6.26
CA ALA A 86 8.35 -7.49 4.84
C ALA A 86 8.73 -6.27 3.99
N VAL A 87 8.42 -5.03 4.42
CA VAL A 87 8.81 -3.81 3.68
C VAL A 87 10.33 -3.55 3.77
N ILE A 88 11.06 -4.15 4.72
CA ILE A 88 12.51 -3.97 4.84
C ILE A 88 13.29 -4.93 3.91
N CYS A 89 12.66 -5.97 3.36
CA CYS A 89 13.37 -7.02 2.61
C CYS A 89 13.64 -6.73 1.12
N PHE A 90 13.15 -5.62 0.55
CA PHE A 90 13.24 -5.37 -0.90
C PHE A 90 14.13 -4.19 -1.31
N SER A 91 15.01 -3.72 -0.42
CA SER A 91 16.13 -2.85 -0.81
C SER A 91 17.24 -3.72 -1.43
N PRO A 92 17.59 -3.61 -2.72
CA PRO A 92 18.63 -4.44 -3.34
C PRO A 92 20.06 -3.95 -3.01
N SER A 93 20.31 -3.42 -1.80
CA SER A 93 21.56 -2.70 -1.53
C SER A 93 22.12 -2.89 -0.13
N LEU A 94 22.21 -4.13 0.36
CA LEU A 94 23.19 -4.47 1.40
C LEU A 94 23.87 -5.81 1.05
N PRO A 95 25.15 -5.80 0.61
CA PRO A 95 25.93 -7.01 0.50
C PRO A 95 26.44 -7.35 1.90
N ILE A 96 26.07 -8.51 2.45
CA ILE A 96 26.74 -8.98 3.67
C ILE A 96 27.00 -10.49 3.55
N TYR A 97 28.19 -10.78 3.05
CA TYR A 97 29.01 -11.89 3.53
C TYR A 97 28.95 -11.91 5.07
N LEU A 98 28.26 -12.88 5.67
CA LEU A 98 28.51 -13.41 7.02
C LEU A 98 27.53 -14.55 7.30
N TYR A 99 27.74 -15.66 6.60
CA TYR A 99 27.35 -16.99 7.06
C TYR A 99 28.34 -18.00 6.50
N SER A 100 29.51 -18.08 7.13
CA SER A 100 30.47 -19.20 7.13
C SER A 100 31.39 -19.03 8.33
#